data_AF-H0QK78-F1
#
_entry.id   AF-H0QK78-F1
#
_cell.length_a   1.000
_cell.length_b   1.000
_cell.length_c   1.000
_cell.angle_alpha   90.00
_cell.angle_beta   90.00
_cell.angle_gamma   90.00
#
_symmetry.space_group_name_H-M   'P 1'
#
loop_
_entity.id
_entity.type
_entity.pdbx_description
1 polymer ?
#
loop_
_entity_poly.entity_id
_entity_poly.type
_entity_poly.pdbx_seq_one_letter_code
_entity_poly.pdbx_strand_id
1 'polypeptide(L)'
;MKGVGGIYSATKAALWSATNSLRLEVAPEGVHVVGVHVGYVDTAMAENATNPKMDPADLVRTVLDAVEAGEYEVLADETSAQLKAGLSAPIEALHPQPAAKTA
;
A
#
# COMPACT_ATOMS: atom_id res chain seq x y z
N MET A 1 -17.84 -9.68 -7.52
CA MET A 1 -17.81 -9.41 -6.08
C MET A 1 -17.74 -7.89 -5.83
N LYS A 2 -18.86 -7.22 -5.57
CA LYS A 2 -18.90 -5.80 -5.16
C LYS A 2 -18.81 -5.76 -3.63
N GLY A 3 -17.67 -5.34 -3.06
CA GLY A 3 -17.55 -5.14 -1.60
C GLY A 3 -16.18 -5.41 -0.97
N VAL A 4 -15.29 -6.16 -1.62
CA VAL A 4 -13.98 -6.51 -1.01
C VAL A 4 -12.96 -5.36 -1.05
N GLY A 5 -13.14 -4.36 -1.92
CA GLY A 5 -12.20 -3.24 -2.02
C GLY A 5 -12.32 -2.17 -0.92
N GLY A 6 -13.50 -1.95 -0.34
CA GLY A 6 -13.73 -0.80 0.56
C GLY A 6 -13.15 -0.99 1.97
N ILE A 7 -13.67 -1.97 2.70
CA ILE A 7 -13.26 -2.22 4.10
C ILE A 7 -11.81 -2.68 4.17
N TYR A 8 -11.38 -3.57 3.26
CA TYR A 8 -9.99 -4.00 3.19
C TYR A 8 -9.03 -2.81 3.00
N SER A 9 -9.32 -1.91 2.04
CA SER A 9 -8.49 -0.73 1.82
C SER A 9 -8.50 0.23 3.01
N ALA A 10 -9.66 0.44 3.65
CA ALA A 10 -9.76 1.23 4.87
C ALA A 10 -8.89 0.66 6.00
N THR A 11 -8.90 -0.66 6.20
CA THR A 11 -8.04 -1.34 7.18
C THR A 11 -6.56 -1.18 6.82
N LYS A 12 -6.17 -1.28 5.54
CA LYS A 12 -4.78 -1.08 5.11
C LYS A 12 -4.32 0.37 5.30
N ALA A 13 -5.19 1.36 5.07
CA ALA A 13 -4.89 2.75 5.37
C ALA A 13 -4.71 2.99 6.88
N ALA A 14 -5.56 2.39 7.72
CA ALA A 14 -5.40 2.45 9.17
C ALA A 14 -4.07 1.80 9.63
N LEU A 15 -3.70 0.64 9.06
CA LEU A 15 -2.43 -0.02 9.34
C LEU A 15 -1.22 0.80 8.88
N TRP A 16 -1.32 1.51 7.75
CA TRP A 16 -0.25 2.42 7.32
C TRP A 16 -0.03 3.55 8.32
N SER A 17 -1.11 4.18 8.80
CA SER A 17 -1.05 5.18 9.87
C SER A 17 -0.44 4.60 11.15
N ALA A 18 -0.88 3.43 11.58
CA ALA A 18 -0.33 2.74 12.75
C ALA A 18 1.16 2.40 12.60
N THR A 19 1.61 2.02 11.40
CA THR A 19 3.03 1.74 11.11
C THR A 19 3.88 3.01 11.25
N ASN A 20 3.36 4.16 10.83
CA ASN A 20 4.05 5.44 10.98
C ASN A 20 4.19 5.85 12.46
N SER A 21 3.15 5.65 13.27
CA SER A 21 3.23 5.88 14.73
C SER A 21 4.22 4.91 15.37
N LEU A 22 4.12 3.62 15.06
CA LEU A 22 4.99 2.59 15.64
C LEU A 22 6.46 2.88 15.39
N ARG A 23 6.82 3.35 14.17
CA ARG A 23 8.19 3.74 13.84
C ARG A 23 8.78 4.75 14.81
N LEU A 24 7.98 5.71 15.29
CA LEU A 24 8.43 6.71 16.26
C LEU A 24 8.50 6.14 17.68
N GLU A 25 7.54 5.30 18.05
CA GLU A 25 7.45 4.71 19.40
C GLU A 25 8.63 3.79 19.71
N VAL A 26 9.05 2.96 18.75
CA VAL A 26 10.13 1.97 18.96
C VAL A 26 11.51 2.45 18.49
N ALA A 27 11.62 3.64 17.90
CA ALA A 27 12.90 4.21 17.49
C ALA A 27 13.93 4.31 18.63
N PRO A 28 13.57 4.70 19.88
CA PRO A 28 14.51 4.72 21.01
C PRO A 28 15.08 3.35 21.38
N GLU A 29 14.39 2.26 21.03
CA GLU A 29 14.82 0.89 21.26
C GLU A 29 15.73 0.37 20.13
N GLY A 30 16.01 1.19 19.11
CA GLY A 30 16.81 0.81 17.95
C GLY A 30 16.10 -0.15 16.99
N VAL A 31 14.77 -0.22 17.04
CA VAL A 31 13.97 -1.11 16.17
C VAL A 31 13.61 -0.41 14.86
N HIS A 32 13.98 -1.02 13.73
CA HIS A 32 13.62 -0.53 12.40
C HIS A 32 12.23 -1.03 11.99
N VAL A 33 11.36 -0.11 11.55
CA VAL A 33 9.99 -0.41 11.08
C VAL A 33 9.83 0.00 9.62
N VAL A 34 9.55 -0.99 8.77
CA VAL A 34 9.36 -0.83 7.32
C VAL A 34 7.90 -1.08 6.94
N GLY A 35 7.29 -0.13 6.25
CA GLY A 35 5.97 -0.29 5.63
C GLY A 35 6.11 -0.82 4.20
N VAL A 36 5.31 -1.81 3.81
CA VAL A 36 5.33 -2.38 2.45
C VAL A 36 3.98 -2.16 1.76
N HIS A 37 4.03 -1.48 0.62
CA HIS A 37 2.88 -1.19 -0.22
C HIS A 37 3.02 -1.91 -1.55
N VAL A 38 2.02 -2.73 -1.87
CA VAL A 38 2.01 -3.55 -3.07
C VAL A 38 0.60 -3.68 -3.61
N GLY A 39 0.50 -3.76 -4.93
CA GLY A 39 -0.66 -4.21 -5.67
C GLY A 39 -0.86 -5.72 -5.53
N TYR A 40 -1.25 -6.39 -6.61
CA TYR A 40 -1.45 -7.84 -6.56
C TYR A 40 -0.13 -8.61 -6.59
N VAL A 41 -0.02 -9.61 -5.73
CA VAL A 41 1.09 -10.56 -5.65
C VAL A 41 0.55 -11.95 -5.92
N ASP A 42 1.27 -12.79 -6.66
CA ASP A 42 0.80 -14.13 -7.06
C ASP A 42 0.79 -15.10 -5.87
N THR A 43 -0.26 -14.98 -5.06
CA THR A 43 -0.52 -15.74 -3.83
C THR A 43 -1.98 -16.17 -3.81
N ALA A 44 -2.34 -17.11 -2.92
CA ALA A 44 -3.72 -17.55 -2.73
C ALA A 44 -4.69 -16.38 -2.43
N MET A 45 -4.23 -15.33 -1.74
CA MET A 45 -5.06 -14.14 -1.45
C MET A 45 -5.55 -13.43 -2.73
N ALA A 46 -4.75 -13.47 -3.80
CA ALA A 46 -5.05 -12.82 -5.06
C ALA A 46 -5.42 -13.81 -6.18
N GLU A 47 -5.76 -15.07 -5.86
CA GLU A 47 -6.04 -16.10 -6.86
C GLU A 47 -7.09 -15.66 -7.89
N ASN A 48 -8.14 -14.97 -7.42
CA ASN A 48 -9.28 -14.53 -8.21
C ASN A 48 -9.07 -13.14 -8.87
N ALA A 49 -7.92 -12.50 -8.67
CA ALA A 49 -7.59 -11.25 -9.35
C ALA A 49 -7.13 -11.55 -10.78
N THR A 50 -7.68 -10.83 -11.76
CA THR A 50 -7.34 -10.95 -13.19
C THR A 50 -6.28 -9.94 -13.65
N ASN A 51 -5.99 -8.94 -12.81
CA ASN A 51 -4.93 -7.97 -13.05
C ASN A 51 -3.54 -8.63 -13.01
N PRO A 52 -2.51 -8.00 -13.61
CA PRO A 52 -1.12 -8.44 -13.46
C PRO A 52 -0.75 -8.60 -11.98
N LYS A 53 0.02 -9.66 -11.69
CA LYS A 53 0.48 -9.99 -10.33
C LYS A 53 1.99 -10.02 -10.30
N MET A 54 2.58 -9.45 -9.25
CA MET A 54 4.00 -9.54 -8.97
C MET A 54 4.38 -10.95 -8.51
N ASP A 55 5.54 -11.45 -8.94
CA ASP A 55 6.13 -12.68 -8.41
C ASP A 55 6.48 -12.48 -6.92
N PRO A 56 6.05 -13.37 -6.00
CA PRO A 56 6.39 -13.27 -4.59
C PRO A 56 7.90 -13.17 -4.31
N ALA A 57 8.73 -13.84 -5.11
CA ALA A 57 10.18 -13.80 -4.95
C ALA A 57 10.74 -12.41 -5.27
N ASP A 58 10.17 -11.70 -6.24
CA ASP A 58 10.58 -10.33 -6.59
C ASP A 58 10.17 -9.33 -5.50
N LEU A 59 8.97 -9.49 -4.94
CA LEU A 59 8.55 -8.71 -3.78
C LEU A 59 9.51 -8.91 -2.60
N VAL A 60 9.85 -10.16 -2.28
CA VAL A 60 10.74 -10.48 -1.16
C VAL A 60 12.12 -9.85 -1.36
N ARG A 61 12.71 -9.96 -2.56
CA ARG A 61 13.99 -9.31 -2.87
C ARG A 61 13.92 -7.81 -2.63
N THR A 62 12.91 -7.15 -3.19
CA THR A 62 12.70 -5.70 -3.04
C THR A 62 12.58 -5.28 -1.58
N VAL A 63 11.82 -6.05 -0.77
CA VAL A 63 11.65 -5.75 0.66
C VAL A 63 12.96 -5.95 1.44
N LEU A 64 13.71 -7.01 1.16
CA LEU A 64 14.98 -7.26 1.84
C LEU A 64 16.03 -6.21 1.48
N ASP A 65 16.13 -5.82 0.20
CA ASP A 65 17.04 -4.77 -0.25
C ASP A 65 16.75 -3.44 0.47
N ALA A 66 15.47 -3.07 0.60
CA ALA A 66 15.05 -1.86 1.30
C ALA A 66 15.35 -1.91 2.80
N VAL A 67 15.17 -3.07 3.44
CA VAL A 67 15.53 -3.28 4.86
C VAL A 67 17.04 -3.10 5.05
N GLU A 68 17.86 -3.69 4.17
CA GLU A 68 19.33 -3.56 4.20
C GLU A 68 19.79 -2.11 3.95
N ALA A 69 19.09 -1.38 3.07
CA ALA A 69 19.34 0.02 2.78
C ALA A 69 18.87 0.99 3.88
N GLY A 70 18.17 0.51 4.91
CA GLY A 70 17.62 1.34 5.98
C GLY A 70 16.42 2.20 5.53
N GLU A 71 15.71 1.76 4.50
CA GLU A 71 14.53 2.44 3.99
C GLU A 71 13.30 2.15 4.87
N TYR A 72 12.48 3.17 5.10
CA TYR A 72 11.31 3.06 5.97
C TYR A 72 10.03 2.61 5.26
N GLU A 73 10.02 2.63 3.92
CA GLU A 73 8.80 2.40 3.14
C GLU A 73 9.11 1.87 1.74
N VAL A 74 8.50 0.74 1.39
CA VAL A 74 8.65 0.05 0.10
C VAL A 74 7.40 0.29 -0.75
N LEU A 75 7.59 0.84 -1.95
CA LEU A 75 6.56 0.92 -2.99
C LEU A 75 6.93 -0.13 -4.05
N ALA A 76 6.40 -1.34 -3.90
CA ALA A 76 6.90 -2.51 -4.62
C ALA A 76 6.56 -2.49 -6.12
N ASP A 77 5.62 -1.66 -6.54
CA ASP A 77 5.18 -1.57 -7.92
C ASP A 77 4.74 -0.14 -8.28
N GLU A 78 4.68 0.11 -9.58
CA GLU A 78 4.33 1.42 -10.14
C GLU A 78 2.92 1.88 -9.73
N THR A 79 1.96 0.96 -9.56
CA THR A 79 0.61 1.32 -9.13
C THR A 79 0.62 1.85 -7.71
N SER A 80 1.33 1.18 -6.81
CA SER A 80 1.54 1.62 -5.43
C SER A 80 2.25 2.97 -5.36
N ALA A 81 3.26 3.19 -6.20
CA ALA A 81 3.98 4.45 -6.29
C ALA A 81 3.08 5.62 -6.75
N GLN A 82 2.34 5.41 -7.84
CA GLN A 82 1.41 6.41 -8.39
C GLN A 82 0.27 6.74 -7.43
N LEU A 83 -0.33 5.73 -6.79
CA LEU A 83 -1.40 5.95 -5.82
C LEU A 83 -0.92 6.80 -4.66
N LYS A 84 0.22 6.45 -4.06
CA LYS A 84 0.78 7.21 -2.94
C LYS A 84 1.09 8.66 -3.33
N ALA A 85 1.67 8.88 -4.51
CA ALA A 85 1.95 10.23 -5.01
C ALA A 85 0.67 11.07 -5.18
N GLY A 86 -0.47 10.43 -5.47
CA GLY A 86 -1.76 11.09 -5.61
C GLY A 86 -2.50 11.35 -4.30
N LEU A 87 -2.15 10.73 -3.17
CA LEU A 87 -2.96 10.78 -1.93
C LEU A 87 -3.14 12.18 -1.33
N SER A 88 -2.25 13.13 -1.66
CA SER A 88 -2.36 14.53 -1.24
C SER A 88 -3.15 15.42 -2.21
N ALA A 89 -3.57 14.86 -3.35
CA ALA A 89 -4.35 15.59 -4.35
C ALA A 89 -5.81 15.80 -3.88
N PRO A 90 -6.55 16.74 -4.51
CA PRO A 90 -7.99 16.89 -4.26
C PRO A 90 -8.74 15.57 -4.43
N ILE A 91 -9.80 15.38 -3.64
CA ILE A 91 -10.55 14.12 -3.60
C ILE A 91 -11.14 13.75 -4.97
N GLU A 92 -11.47 14.74 -5.79
CA GLU A 92 -12.01 14.58 -7.14
C GLU A 92 -10.97 14.00 -8.12
N ALA A 93 -9.68 14.24 -7.88
CA ALA A 93 -8.60 13.68 -8.69
C ALA A 93 -8.40 12.18 -8.42
N LEU A 94 -8.66 11.74 -7.19
CA LEU A 94 -8.57 10.33 -6.77
C LEU A 94 -9.90 9.58 -6.95
N HIS A 95 -11.02 10.28 -6.82
CA HIS A 95 -12.37 9.76 -6.91
C HIS A 95 -13.18 10.69 -7.82
N PRO A 96 -13.21 10.45 -9.13
CA PRO A 96 -13.98 11.28 -10.06
C PRO A 96 -15.51 11.07 -9.97
N GLN A 97 -15.97 10.06 -9.21
CA GLN A 97 -17.37 9.64 -9.13
C GLN A 97 -18.33 10.53 -8.29
N PRO A 98 -17.92 11.27 -7.24
CA PRO A 98 -18.80 12.17 -6.50
C PRO A 98 -19.30 13.38 -7.33
N ALA A 99 -18.84 13.55 -8.58
CA ALA A 99 -19.28 14.62 -9.47
C ALA A 99 -20.69 14.42 -10.09
N ALA A 100 -21.44 13.40 -9.67
CA ALA A 100 -22.85 13.27 -10.03
C ALA A 100 -23.68 14.36 -9.33
N LYS A 101 -23.78 15.53 -9.98
CA LYS A 101 -24.75 16.58 -9.64
C LYS A 101 -26.14 15.95 -9.56
N THR A 102 -26.75 16.00 -8.38
CA THR A 102 -28.19 15.84 -8.22
C THR A 102 -28.87 16.93 -9.06
N ALA A 103 -29.75 16.51 -9.97
CA ALA A 103 -30.68 17.39 -10.68
C ALA A 103 -31.77 17.89 -9.72
#